data_AF-A0A1L7BCY1-F1
#
_entry.id   AF-A0A1L7BCY1-F1
#
_cell.length_a   1.000
_cell.length_b   1.000
_cell.length_c   1.000
_cell.angle_alpha   90.00
_cell.angle_beta   90.00
_cell.angle_gamma   90.00
#
_symmetry.space_group_name_H-M   'P 1'
#
loop_
_entity.id
_entity.type
_entity.pdbx_description
1 polymer ?
#
loop_
_entity_poly.entity_id
_entity_poly.type
_entity_poly.pdbx_seq_one_letter_code
_entity_poly.pdbx_strand_id
1 'polypeptide(L)'
;MRKLPVIFFVIFFMVLPYLMFKMDLSYSKFQLNEYEKIADFDYENYENLIANIISNKQPEGYVVERNKIYYMGKVFKVENLSEGISIVKFGETSNLIYVKDNAFYTIPKITSYFVFFTNDKKIVNSNNFSVSFNEMFPDVKGNITYYNGKKVLFKIVEKKDLNFLVYSAYPAHHIMLYFVFVPVSLFIIYYFFFYLKRFEREPERKLKKTVKALKILKNIIENCENKDDFKDDIKELKKIFKGD
;
A
#
# COMPACT_ATOMS: atom_id res chain seq x y z
N MET A 1 39.33 4.33 -3.46
CA MET A 1 38.48 3.73 -2.40
C MET A 1 37.60 4.73 -1.64
N ARG A 2 37.97 6.01 -1.45
CA ARG A 2 37.17 6.99 -0.65
C ARG A 2 35.71 7.20 -1.09
N LYS A 3 35.36 6.97 -2.36
CA LYS A 3 33.99 7.14 -2.89
C LYS A 3 33.12 5.88 -2.80
N LEU A 4 33.73 4.73 -2.53
CA LEU A 4 33.04 3.46 -2.42
C LEU A 4 32.00 3.46 -1.28
N PRO A 5 32.30 3.97 -0.07
CA PRO A 5 31.32 4.07 1.01
C PRO A 5 30.12 4.97 0.65
N VAL A 6 30.34 6.04 -0.11
CA VAL A 6 29.28 6.96 -0.55
C VAL A 6 28.33 6.26 -1.52
N ILE A 7 28.86 5.47 -2.46
CA ILE A 7 28.05 4.68 -3.39
C ILE A 7 27.22 3.66 -2.62
N PHE A 8 27.83 2.93 -1.67
CA PHE A 8 27.08 1.99 -0.82
C PHE A 8 25.98 2.67 -0.02
N PHE A 9 26.26 3.84 0.55
CA PHE A 9 25.27 4.62 1.30
C PHE A 9 24.10 5.05 0.41
N VAL A 10 24.37 5.57 -0.78
CA VAL A 10 23.33 5.95 -1.74
C VAL A 10 22.47 4.75 -2.16
N ILE A 11 23.10 3.61 -2.47
CA ILE A 11 22.37 2.37 -2.80
C ILE A 11 21.51 1.94 -1.62
N PHE A 12 22.06 1.96 -0.41
CA PHE A 12 21.31 1.64 0.81
C PHE A 12 20.08 2.55 0.97
N PHE A 13 20.23 3.87 0.80
CA PHE A 13 19.11 4.82 0.88
C PHE A 13 18.06 4.58 -0.20
N MET A 14 18.44 4.17 -1.41
CA MET A 14 17.48 3.84 -2.46
C MET A 14 16.76 2.50 -2.24
N VAL A 15 17.46 1.50 -1.69
CA VAL A 15 16.94 0.14 -1.53
C VAL A 15 16.15 -0.03 -0.23
N LEU A 16 16.53 0.66 0.85
CA LEU A 16 15.91 0.50 2.17
C LEU A 16 14.38 0.76 2.15
N PRO A 17 13.87 1.86 1.57
CA PRO A 17 12.41 2.08 1.48
C PRO A 17 11.67 0.95 0.78
N TYR A 18 12.28 0.38 -0.28
CA TYR A 18 11.72 -0.76 -1.00
C TYR A 18 11.58 -1.98 -0.09
N LEU A 19 12.66 -2.32 0.62
CA LEU A 19 12.70 -3.47 1.51
C LEU A 19 11.70 -3.32 2.66
N MET A 20 11.64 -2.14 3.27
CA MET A 20 10.66 -1.87 4.33
C MET A 20 9.22 -1.98 3.79
N PHE A 21 8.93 -1.42 2.62
CA PHE A 21 7.63 -1.61 1.97
C PHE A 21 7.32 -3.09 1.68
N LYS A 22 8.30 -3.88 1.24
CA LYS A 22 8.11 -5.31 1.01
C LYS A 22 7.85 -6.09 2.28
N MET A 23 8.51 -5.75 3.38
CA MET A 23 8.27 -6.35 4.70
C MET A 23 6.86 -6.05 5.17
N ASP A 24 6.45 -4.79 5.12
CA ASP A 24 5.08 -4.36 5.44
C ASP A 24 4.04 -5.06 4.58
N LEU A 25 4.25 -5.12 3.26
CA LEU A 25 3.34 -5.80 2.34
C LEU A 25 3.22 -7.29 2.67
N SER A 26 4.32 -7.93 3.04
CA SER A 26 4.32 -9.33 3.47
C SER A 26 3.58 -9.50 4.80
N TYR A 27 3.74 -8.57 5.74
CA TYR A 27 3.02 -8.56 7.00
C TYR A 27 1.51 -8.36 6.79
N SER A 28 1.09 -7.41 5.95
CA SER A 28 -0.34 -7.23 5.63
C SER A 28 -0.93 -8.47 4.93
N LYS A 29 -0.17 -9.15 4.06
CA LYS A 29 -0.60 -10.43 3.46
C LYS A 29 -0.72 -11.54 4.50
N PHE A 30 0.22 -11.61 5.44
CA PHE A 30 0.15 -12.55 6.56
C PHE A 30 -1.10 -12.29 7.42
N GLN A 31 -1.39 -11.02 7.74
CA GLN A 31 -2.61 -10.64 8.46
C GLN A 31 -3.89 -11.06 7.73
N LEU A 32 -3.94 -10.90 6.40
CA LEU A 32 -5.11 -11.36 5.63
C LEU A 32 -5.36 -12.86 5.79
N ASN A 33 -4.31 -13.68 5.80
CA ASN A 33 -4.45 -15.12 5.99
C ASN A 33 -4.90 -15.46 7.43
N GLU A 34 -4.43 -14.71 8.44
CA GLU A 34 -4.90 -14.89 9.82
C GLU A 34 -6.37 -14.47 9.97
N TYR A 35 -6.77 -13.36 9.34
CA TYR A 35 -8.16 -12.90 9.32
C TYR A 35 -9.08 -13.85 8.57
N GLU A 36 -8.61 -14.47 7.49
CA GLU A 36 -9.33 -15.53 6.79
C GLU A 36 -9.65 -16.70 7.71
N LYS A 37 -8.69 -17.18 8.51
CA LYS A 37 -8.94 -18.25 9.48
C LYS A 37 -9.99 -17.86 10.53
N ILE A 38 -9.96 -16.62 11.00
CA ILE A 38 -10.96 -16.14 11.97
C ILE A 38 -12.34 -16.06 11.31
N ALA A 39 -12.42 -15.55 10.08
CA ALA A 39 -13.67 -15.47 9.32
C ALA A 39 -14.22 -16.86 8.96
N ASP A 40 -13.35 -17.83 8.67
CA ASP A 40 -13.72 -19.23 8.48
C ASP A 40 -14.33 -19.82 9.76
N PHE A 41 -13.74 -19.56 10.92
CA PHE A 41 -14.30 -19.99 12.20
C PHE A 41 -15.67 -19.34 12.48
N ASP A 42 -15.83 -18.04 12.19
CA ASP A 42 -17.12 -17.35 12.29
C ASP A 42 -18.17 -17.97 11.36
N TYR A 43 -17.77 -18.32 10.13
CA TYR A 43 -18.62 -19.00 9.15
C TYR A 43 -19.07 -20.37 9.66
N GLU A 44 -18.16 -21.22 10.13
CA GLU A 44 -18.46 -22.56 10.65
C GLU A 44 -19.40 -22.50 11.86
N ASN A 45 -19.17 -21.55 12.78
CA ASN A 45 -20.06 -21.33 13.91
C ASN A 45 -21.46 -20.91 13.46
N TYR A 46 -21.56 -20.10 12.41
CA TYR A 46 -22.83 -19.67 11.86
C TYR A 46 -23.56 -20.81 11.14
N GLU A 47 -22.87 -21.66 10.39
CA GLU A 47 -23.45 -22.88 9.81
C GLU A 47 -24.00 -23.81 10.90
N ASN A 48 -23.24 -24.01 11.98
CA ASN A 48 -23.69 -24.81 13.13
C ASN A 48 -24.93 -24.21 13.80
N LEU A 49 -25.00 -22.88 13.91
CA LEU A 49 -26.18 -22.18 14.42
C LEU A 49 -27.41 -22.44 13.53
N ILE A 50 -27.26 -22.34 12.21
CA ILE A 50 -28.34 -22.62 11.25
C ILE A 50 -28.80 -24.08 11.38
N ALA A 51 -27.86 -25.02 11.41
CA ALA A 51 -28.17 -26.45 11.58
C ALA A 51 -28.98 -26.71 12.86
N ASN A 52 -28.58 -26.07 13.97
CA ASN A 52 -29.27 -26.15 15.25
C ASN A 52 -30.70 -25.55 15.19
N ILE A 53 -30.87 -24.43 14.49
CA ILE A 53 -32.21 -23.83 14.28
C ILE A 53 -33.09 -24.80 13.50
N ILE A 54 -32.59 -25.37 12.40
CA ILE A 54 -33.35 -26.29 11.55
C ILE A 54 -33.74 -27.56 12.33
N SER A 55 -32.86 -28.08 13.19
CA SER A 55 -33.14 -29.30 13.95
C SER A 55 -34.14 -29.09 15.09
N ASN A 56 -34.18 -27.89 15.69
CA ASN A 56 -34.95 -27.65 16.92
C ASN A 56 -36.17 -26.74 16.75
N LYS A 57 -36.33 -26.09 15.60
CA LYS A 57 -37.45 -25.20 15.31
C LYS A 57 -38.34 -25.78 14.23
N GLN A 58 -39.66 -25.60 14.35
CA GLN A 58 -40.57 -25.85 13.24
C GLN A 58 -40.35 -24.84 12.11
N PRO A 59 -40.54 -25.23 10.83
CA PRO A 59 -40.52 -24.30 9.71
C PRO A 59 -41.46 -23.12 9.93
N GLU A 60 -41.02 -21.92 9.56
CA GLU A 60 -41.86 -20.73 9.65
C GLU A 60 -42.83 -20.61 8.47
N GLY A 61 -42.49 -21.27 7.37
CA GLY A 61 -43.37 -21.44 6.22
C GLY A 61 -42.70 -22.26 5.13
N TYR A 62 -43.27 -22.19 3.93
CA TYR A 62 -42.94 -23.12 2.85
C TYR A 62 -42.80 -22.42 1.51
N VAL A 63 -41.87 -22.92 0.70
CA VAL A 63 -41.72 -22.58 -0.71
C VAL A 63 -42.75 -23.38 -1.49
N VAL A 64 -43.73 -22.70 -2.07
CA VAL A 64 -44.84 -23.34 -2.81
C VAL A 64 -44.49 -23.51 -4.29
N GLU A 65 -43.74 -22.55 -4.81
CA GLU A 65 -43.17 -22.53 -6.16
C GLU A 65 -41.80 -21.85 -6.07
N ARG A 66 -40.89 -22.08 -7.04
CA ARG A 66 -39.51 -21.57 -7.01
C ARG A 66 -39.35 -20.07 -6.70
N ASN A 67 -40.39 -19.25 -6.88
CA ASN A 67 -40.39 -17.81 -6.61
C ASN A 67 -41.52 -17.36 -5.67
N LYS A 68 -42.13 -18.27 -4.90
CA LYS A 68 -43.25 -17.97 -3.99
C LYS A 68 -43.07 -18.62 -2.64
N ILE A 69 -43.24 -17.84 -1.58
CA ILE A 69 -43.17 -18.30 -0.18
C ILE A 69 -44.53 -18.10 0.48
N TYR A 70 -45.05 -19.15 1.12
CA TYR A 70 -46.20 -19.07 2.02
C TYR A 70 -45.72 -18.79 3.44
N TYR A 71 -46.16 -17.68 4.01
CA TYR A 71 -45.81 -17.25 5.36
C TYR A 71 -46.98 -16.51 6.00
N MET A 72 -47.30 -16.81 7.27
CA MET A 72 -48.38 -16.16 8.04
C MET A 72 -49.72 -16.04 7.28
N GLY A 73 -50.13 -17.08 6.54
CA GLY A 73 -51.41 -17.08 5.80
C GLY A 73 -51.40 -16.34 4.47
N LYS A 74 -50.25 -15.84 4.01
CA LYS A 74 -50.11 -15.08 2.76
C LYS A 74 -49.03 -15.70 1.86
N VAL A 75 -49.20 -15.53 0.54
CA VAL A 75 -48.19 -15.90 -0.45
C VAL A 75 -47.44 -14.66 -0.91
N PHE A 76 -46.13 -14.67 -0.73
CA PHE A 76 -45.23 -13.60 -1.14
C PHE A 76 -44.48 -14.02 -2.41
N LYS A 77 -44.45 -13.14 -3.40
CA LYS A 77 -43.61 -13.33 -4.60
C LYS A 77 -42.21 -12.82 -4.31
N VAL A 78 -41.21 -13.68 -4.50
CA VAL A 78 -39.81 -13.41 -4.20
C VAL A 78 -39.00 -13.54 -5.49
N GLU A 79 -38.15 -12.57 -5.77
CA GLU A 79 -37.23 -12.65 -6.91
C GLU A 79 -36.02 -13.51 -6.55
N ASN A 80 -35.71 -14.47 -7.41
CA ASN A 80 -34.50 -15.31 -7.34
C ASN A 80 -34.31 -16.04 -6.00
N LEU A 81 -35.33 -16.76 -5.55
CA LEU A 81 -35.19 -17.61 -4.37
C LEU A 81 -34.34 -18.84 -4.71
N SER A 82 -33.23 -19.02 -4.00
CA SER A 82 -32.41 -20.23 -4.08
C SER A 82 -32.53 -21.03 -2.78
N GLU A 83 -32.17 -22.30 -2.86
CA GLU A 83 -31.87 -23.07 -1.64
C GLU A 83 -30.67 -22.43 -0.92
N GLY A 84 -30.59 -22.60 0.40
CA GLY A 84 -29.59 -21.95 1.25
C GLY A 84 -30.03 -20.58 1.78
N ILE A 85 -29.08 -19.66 1.92
CA ILE A 85 -29.32 -18.34 2.53
C ILE A 85 -29.87 -17.36 1.49
N SER A 86 -30.98 -16.70 1.82
CA SER A 86 -31.63 -15.70 0.98
C SER A 86 -32.14 -14.51 1.81
N ILE A 87 -32.12 -13.32 1.21
CA ILE A 87 -32.74 -12.12 1.78
C ILE A 87 -34.10 -11.92 1.13
N VAL A 88 -35.16 -11.93 1.93
CA VAL A 88 -36.54 -11.81 1.46
C VAL A 88 -37.25 -10.65 2.14
N LYS A 89 -37.99 -9.86 1.37
CA LYS A 89 -38.82 -8.76 1.88
C LYS A 89 -40.25 -9.24 2.10
N PHE A 90 -40.70 -9.24 3.35
CA PHE A 90 -42.07 -9.53 3.75
C PHE A 90 -42.77 -8.22 4.12
N GLY A 91 -43.54 -7.65 3.19
CA GLY A 91 -44.13 -6.32 3.37
C GLY A 91 -43.06 -5.23 3.34
N GLU A 92 -42.87 -4.51 4.45
CA GLU A 92 -41.83 -3.47 4.58
C GLU A 92 -40.53 -3.99 5.21
N THR A 93 -40.53 -5.19 5.80
CA THR A 93 -39.38 -5.72 6.52
C THR A 93 -38.59 -6.69 5.66
N SER A 94 -37.28 -6.48 5.57
CA SER A 94 -36.36 -7.43 4.94
C SER A 94 -35.86 -8.40 6.02
N ASN A 95 -35.93 -9.70 5.74
CA ASN A 95 -35.55 -10.79 6.65
C ASN A 95 -34.51 -11.70 5.99
N LEU A 96 -33.60 -12.24 6.80
CA LEU A 96 -32.64 -13.25 6.38
C LEU A 96 -33.25 -14.63 6.64
N ILE A 97 -33.37 -15.43 5.60
CA ILE A 97 -33.96 -16.76 5.69
C ILE A 97 -32.99 -17.82 5.19
N TYR A 98 -33.17 -19.04 5.70
CA TYR A 98 -32.57 -20.24 5.17
C TYR A 98 -33.66 -21.12 4.56
N VAL A 99 -33.49 -21.51 3.31
CA VAL A 99 -34.41 -22.39 2.57
C VAL A 99 -33.78 -23.77 2.42
N LYS A 100 -34.52 -24.81 2.79
CA LYS A 100 -34.10 -26.21 2.65
C LYS A 100 -35.33 -27.09 2.47
N ASP A 101 -35.30 -28.01 1.50
CA ASP A 101 -36.38 -28.99 1.28
C ASP A 101 -37.80 -28.35 1.17
N ASN A 102 -37.91 -27.21 0.50
CA ASN A 102 -39.12 -26.38 0.40
C ASN A 102 -39.65 -25.82 1.73
N ALA A 103 -38.95 -25.99 2.85
CA ALA A 103 -39.19 -25.28 4.09
C ALA A 103 -38.31 -24.04 4.17
N PHE A 104 -38.75 -23.01 4.91
CA PHE A 104 -37.87 -21.91 5.26
C PHE A 104 -37.88 -21.59 6.76
N TYR A 105 -36.75 -21.06 7.21
CA TYR A 105 -36.48 -20.67 8.60
C TYR A 105 -35.93 -19.25 8.60
N THR A 106 -36.43 -18.38 9.47
CA THR A 106 -35.79 -17.08 9.68
C THR A 106 -34.56 -17.29 10.55
N ILE A 107 -33.42 -16.78 10.08
CA ILE A 107 -32.12 -16.93 10.73
C ILE A 107 -31.60 -15.56 11.21
N PRO A 108 -30.83 -15.51 12.32
CA PRO A 108 -30.31 -14.26 12.84
C PRO A 108 -29.23 -13.69 11.91
N LYS A 109 -28.99 -12.38 11.98
CA LYS A 109 -27.93 -11.72 11.23
C LYS A 109 -26.55 -12.16 11.73
N ILE A 110 -25.54 -12.08 10.86
CA ILE A 110 -24.17 -12.43 11.22
C ILE A 110 -23.52 -11.27 12.00
N THR A 111 -23.08 -11.57 13.21
CA THR A 111 -22.28 -10.65 14.02
C THR A 111 -20.82 -11.02 13.87
N SER A 112 -20.15 -10.38 12.92
CA SER A 112 -18.71 -10.52 12.70
C SER A 112 -18.10 -9.16 12.36
N TYR A 113 -16.81 -9.02 12.64
CA TYR A 113 -16.00 -7.89 12.19
C TYR A 113 -15.78 -7.91 10.67
N PHE A 114 -15.86 -9.09 10.05
CA PHE A 114 -15.68 -9.26 8.61
C PHE A 114 -16.99 -9.11 7.86
N VAL A 115 -16.91 -8.74 6.58
CA VAL A 115 -18.10 -8.53 5.75
C VAL A 115 -18.53 -9.87 5.17
N PHE A 116 -19.75 -10.28 5.48
CA PHE A 116 -20.40 -11.46 4.91
C PHE A 116 -21.47 -11.03 3.91
N PHE A 117 -21.55 -11.75 2.79
CA PHE A 117 -22.48 -11.44 1.73
C PHE A 117 -22.97 -12.70 1.01
N THR A 118 -24.19 -12.65 0.51
CA THR A 118 -24.83 -13.74 -0.24
C THR A 118 -24.27 -13.87 -1.66
N ASN A 119 -24.64 -14.94 -2.36
CA ASN A 119 -24.25 -15.16 -3.76
C ASN A 119 -24.76 -14.08 -4.73
N ASP A 120 -25.88 -13.41 -4.41
CA ASP A 120 -26.37 -12.24 -5.14
C ASP A 120 -25.69 -10.92 -4.70
N LYS A 121 -24.55 -11.01 -3.99
CA LYS A 121 -23.71 -9.89 -3.56
C LYS A 121 -24.44 -8.89 -2.65
N LYS A 122 -25.32 -9.36 -1.76
CA LYS A 122 -25.94 -8.52 -0.71
C LYS A 122 -25.30 -8.79 0.64
N ILE A 123 -25.01 -7.73 1.39
CA ILE A 123 -24.38 -7.82 2.70
C ILE A 123 -25.40 -8.29 3.76
N VAL A 124 -24.95 -9.15 4.69
CA VAL A 124 -25.80 -9.79 5.72
C VAL A 124 -25.29 -9.64 7.17
N ASN A 125 -24.44 -8.64 7.41
CA ASN A 125 -23.97 -8.30 8.75
C ASN A 125 -25.06 -7.63 9.61
N SER A 126 -24.85 -7.56 10.92
CA SER A 126 -25.80 -6.97 11.89
C SER A 126 -26.27 -5.55 11.52
N ASN A 127 -25.32 -4.72 11.04
CA ASN A 127 -25.52 -3.30 10.78
C ASN A 127 -25.95 -2.98 9.34
N ASN A 128 -25.60 -3.83 8.38
CA ASN A 128 -25.86 -3.62 6.96
C ASN A 128 -26.60 -4.83 6.42
N PHE A 129 -27.81 -4.58 5.95
CA PHE A 129 -28.69 -5.61 5.43
C PHE A 129 -29.27 -5.10 4.11
N SER A 130 -29.17 -5.90 3.05
CA SER A 130 -29.59 -5.58 1.66
C SER A 130 -28.77 -4.52 0.89
N VAL A 131 -27.72 -3.95 1.48
CA VAL A 131 -26.77 -3.09 0.74
C VAL A 131 -26.03 -3.94 -0.27
N SER A 132 -25.92 -3.47 -1.52
CA SER A 132 -25.14 -4.19 -2.53
C SER A 132 -23.67 -4.11 -2.17
N PHE A 133 -22.96 -5.23 -2.31
CA PHE A 133 -21.51 -5.29 -2.15
C PHE A 133 -20.79 -4.20 -2.96
N ASN A 134 -21.28 -3.93 -4.18
CA ASN A 134 -20.70 -2.92 -5.08
C ASN A 134 -20.92 -1.48 -4.57
N GLU A 135 -21.93 -1.22 -3.74
CA GLU A 135 -22.12 0.10 -3.13
C GLU A 135 -21.10 0.35 -2.02
N MET A 136 -20.76 -0.69 -1.26
CA MET A 136 -19.75 -0.60 -0.20
C MET A 136 -18.32 -0.66 -0.74
N PHE A 137 -18.11 -1.37 -1.85
CA PHE A 137 -16.84 -1.55 -2.54
C PHE A 137 -16.99 -1.24 -4.04
N PRO A 138 -17.09 0.05 -4.42
CA PRO A 138 -17.39 0.46 -5.79
C PRO A 138 -16.25 0.22 -6.79
N ASP A 139 -15.00 0.09 -6.31
CA ASP A 139 -13.80 0.02 -7.15
C ASP A 139 -12.93 -1.21 -6.79
N VAL A 140 -13.47 -2.40 -7.06
CA VAL A 140 -12.77 -3.68 -6.84
C VAL A 140 -11.78 -3.92 -7.98
N LYS A 141 -10.53 -3.49 -7.81
CA LYS A 141 -9.45 -3.73 -8.79
C LYS A 141 -8.39 -4.67 -8.23
N GLY A 142 -8.44 -5.95 -8.61
CA GLY A 142 -7.51 -6.96 -8.12
C GLY A 142 -7.67 -7.20 -6.62
N ASN A 143 -6.59 -7.10 -5.84
CA ASN A 143 -6.58 -7.38 -4.39
C ASN A 143 -6.51 -6.10 -3.53
N ILE A 144 -6.85 -4.95 -4.12
CA ILE A 144 -6.82 -3.63 -3.48
C ILE A 144 -8.16 -2.94 -3.72
N THR A 145 -8.73 -2.36 -2.66
CA THR A 145 -9.97 -1.57 -2.75
C THR A 145 -9.93 -0.41 -1.75
N TYR A 146 -11.05 0.31 -1.63
CA TYR A 146 -11.27 1.34 -0.63
C TYR A 146 -12.40 0.92 0.31
N TYR A 147 -12.17 1.10 1.61
CA TYR A 147 -13.17 0.86 2.65
C TYR A 147 -13.14 2.04 3.62
N ASN A 148 -14.29 2.70 3.82
CA ASN A 148 -14.41 3.92 4.63
C ASN A 148 -13.34 4.99 4.27
N GLY A 149 -13.10 5.20 2.97
CA GLY A 149 -12.13 6.17 2.46
C GLY A 149 -10.66 5.76 2.58
N LYS A 150 -10.34 4.60 3.16
CA LYS A 150 -8.97 4.09 3.31
C LYS A 150 -8.68 2.99 2.31
N LYS A 151 -7.48 3.02 1.73
CA LYS A 151 -6.99 1.95 0.85
C LYS A 151 -6.69 0.69 1.66
N VAL A 152 -7.26 -0.43 1.26
CA VAL A 152 -7.10 -1.71 1.94
C VAL A 152 -6.68 -2.78 0.96
N LEU A 153 -5.86 -3.72 1.44
CA LEU A 153 -5.72 -5.02 0.79
C LEU A 153 -6.92 -5.86 1.22
N PHE A 154 -7.47 -6.63 0.29
CA PHE A 154 -8.59 -7.51 0.61
C PHE A 154 -8.44 -8.86 -0.10
N LYS A 155 -9.17 -9.84 0.43
CA LYS A 155 -9.36 -11.15 -0.17
C LYS A 155 -10.83 -11.52 -0.05
N ILE A 156 -11.44 -11.92 -1.15
CA ILE A 156 -12.76 -12.53 -1.15
C ILE A 156 -12.56 -14.04 -1.04
N VAL A 157 -13.31 -14.66 -0.14
CA VAL A 157 -13.36 -16.11 0.02
C VAL A 157 -14.78 -16.54 -0.31
N GLU A 158 -14.89 -17.37 -1.34
CA GLU A 158 -16.16 -17.93 -1.77
C GLU A 158 -16.44 -19.22 -1.00
N LYS A 159 -17.62 -19.33 -0.39
CA LYS A 159 -18.09 -20.53 0.31
C LYS A 159 -19.52 -20.85 -0.16
N LYS A 160 -20.09 -21.92 0.39
CA LYS A 160 -21.45 -22.34 0.05
C LYS A 160 -22.45 -21.35 0.64
N ASP A 161 -23.40 -20.90 -0.16
CA ASP A 161 -24.53 -20.01 0.20
C ASP A 161 -24.14 -18.59 0.70
N LEU A 162 -22.94 -18.40 1.21
CA LEU A 162 -22.49 -17.19 1.88
C LEU A 162 -20.99 -17.01 1.69
N ASN A 163 -20.58 -15.87 1.16
CA ASN A 163 -19.19 -15.50 0.92
C ASN A 163 -18.74 -14.48 1.96
N PHE A 164 -17.44 -14.28 2.09
CA PHE A 164 -16.91 -13.24 2.97
C PHE A 164 -15.70 -12.51 2.41
N LEU A 165 -15.51 -11.29 2.89
CA LEU A 165 -14.40 -10.43 2.56
C LEU A 165 -13.60 -10.13 3.82
N VAL A 166 -12.32 -10.49 3.77
CA VAL A 166 -11.32 -10.10 4.76
C VAL A 166 -10.48 -8.95 4.20
N TYR A 167 -10.08 -8.03 5.07
CA TYR A 167 -9.32 -6.85 4.68
C TYR A 167 -8.26 -6.48 5.72
N SER A 168 -7.16 -5.89 5.24
CA SER A 168 -6.09 -5.32 6.05
C SER A 168 -5.66 -3.98 5.46
N ALA A 169 -5.13 -3.09 6.30
CA ALA A 169 -4.66 -1.77 5.86
C ALA A 169 -3.57 -1.91 4.79
N TYR A 170 -3.68 -1.12 3.70
CA TYR A 170 -2.62 -1.08 2.70
C TYR A 170 -1.39 -0.34 3.26
N PRO A 171 -0.17 -0.90 3.17
CA PRO A 171 1.01 -0.29 3.75
C PRO A 171 1.52 0.87 2.89
N ALA A 172 0.99 2.07 3.13
CA ALA A 172 1.39 3.29 2.44
C ALA A 172 2.60 4.00 3.09
N HIS A 173 2.87 3.75 4.37
CA HIS A 173 3.87 4.49 5.15
C HIS A 173 5.28 4.38 4.56
N HIS A 174 5.76 3.18 4.26
CA HIS A 174 7.11 3.00 3.72
C HIS A 174 7.26 3.39 2.25
N ILE A 175 6.15 3.47 1.48
CA ILE A 175 6.17 4.08 0.15
C ILE A 175 6.49 5.57 0.28
N MET A 176 5.95 6.26 1.29
CA MET A 176 6.21 7.69 1.49
C MET A 176 7.69 8.00 1.73
N LEU A 177 8.45 7.04 2.29
CA LEU A 177 9.90 7.21 2.49
C LEU A 177 10.65 7.43 1.18
N TYR A 178 10.16 6.92 0.03
CA TYR A 178 10.79 7.20 -1.26
C TYR A 178 10.87 8.69 -1.59
N PHE A 179 9.86 9.48 -1.18
CA PHE A 179 9.85 10.92 -1.42
C PHE A 179 10.93 11.68 -0.63
N VAL A 180 11.48 11.07 0.43
CA VAL A 180 12.58 11.63 1.21
C VAL A 180 13.92 11.04 0.77
N PHE A 181 14.01 9.72 0.67
CA PHE A 181 15.26 9.01 0.45
C PHE A 181 15.80 9.15 -0.97
N VAL A 182 14.94 9.29 -1.99
CA VAL A 182 15.39 9.48 -3.38
C VAL A 182 16.01 10.86 -3.58
N PRO A 183 15.38 11.98 -3.20
CA PRO A 183 16.04 13.29 -3.27
C PRO A 183 17.32 13.35 -2.45
N VAL A 184 17.33 12.83 -1.22
CA VAL A 184 18.53 12.80 -0.37
C VAL A 184 19.67 12.04 -1.06
N SER A 185 19.38 10.88 -1.66
CA SER A 185 20.35 10.12 -2.45
C SER A 185 20.93 10.94 -3.61
N LEU A 186 20.09 11.66 -4.35
CA LEU A 186 20.54 12.54 -5.45
C LEU A 186 21.41 13.68 -4.94
N PHE A 187 21.06 14.31 -3.81
CA PHE A 187 21.85 15.36 -3.18
C PHE A 187 23.23 14.85 -2.75
N ILE A 188 23.30 13.66 -2.15
CA ILE A 188 24.56 13.03 -1.75
C ILE A 188 25.45 12.77 -2.99
N ILE A 189 24.88 12.21 -4.07
CA ILE A 189 25.61 12.02 -5.33
C ILE A 189 26.12 13.37 -5.84
N TYR A 190 25.26 14.38 -5.93
CA TYR A 190 25.64 15.70 -6.42
C TYR A 190 26.79 16.32 -5.62
N TYR A 191 26.68 16.31 -4.30
CA TYR A 191 27.67 16.90 -3.40
C TYR A 191 29.05 16.23 -3.54
N PHE A 192 29.12 14.89 -3.49
CA PHE A 192 30.40 14.18 -3.46
C PHE A 192 31.06 14.02 -4.84
N PHE A 193 30.27 13.93 -5.93
CA PHE A 193 30.82 13.70 -7.26
C PHE A 193 31.03 14.97 -8.08
N PHE A 194 30.20 15.99 -7.88
CA PHE A 194 30.23 17.23 -8.67
C PHE A 194 30.77 18.40 -7.86
N TYR A 195 30.18 18.69 -6.69
CA TYR A 195 30.56 19.87 -5.89
C TYR A 195 31.97 19.75 -5.32
N LEU A 196 32.26 18.68 -4.57
CA LEU A 196 33.58 18.43 -3.99
C LEU A 196 34.69 18.34 -5.04
N LYS A 197 34.43 17.71 -6.20
CA LYS A 197 35.40 17.61 -7.31
C LYS A 197 35.74 18.98 -7.90
N ARG A 198 34.78 19.91 -7.95
CA ARG A 198 35.03 21.30 -8.38
C ARG A 198 35.90 22.03 -7.36
N PHE A 199 35.58 21.86 -6.08
CA PHE A 199 36.33 22.46 -4.97
C PHE A 199 37.72 21.84 -4.77
N GLU A 200 37.99 20.61 -5.22
CA GLU A 200 39.35 20.05 -5.23
C GLU A 200 40.21 20.66 -6.36
N ARG A 201 39.60 21.00 -7.51
CA ARG A 201 40.31 21.57 -8.68
C ARG A 201 40.68 23.04 -8.53
N GLU A 202 39.85 23.84 -7.86
CA GLU A 202 40.09 25.27 -7.64
C GLU A 202 41.33 25.60 -6.79
N PRO A 203 41.55 24.99 -5.60
CA PRO A 203 42.74 25.22 -4.79
C PRO A 203 44.00 24.67 -5.45
N GLU A 204 43.93 23.54 -6.18
CA GLU A 204 45.10 23.03 -6.93
C GLU A 204 45.53 24.00 -8.04
N ARG A 205 44.57 24.60 -8.76
CA ARG A 205 44.87 25.65 -9.76
C ARG A 205 45.47 26.89 -9.11
N LYS A 206 44.92 27.35 -7.98
CA LYS A 206 45.45 28.50 -7.22
C LYS A 206 46.87 28.21 -6.71
N LEU A 207 47.11 27.03 -6.16
CA LEU A 207 48.43 26.63 -5.63
C LEU A 207 49.47 26.50 -6.75
N LYS A 208 49.12 25.93 -7.91
CA LYS A 208 50.02 25.91 -9.09
C LYS A 208 50.39 27.32 -9.56
N LYS A 209 49.43 28.26 -9.60
CA LYS A 209 49.71 29.68 -9.91
C LYS A 209 50.67 30.29 -8.88
N THR A 210 50.44 30.08 -7.59
CA THR A 210 51.30 30.62 -6.52
C THR A 210 52.70 30.04 -6.55
N VAL A 211 52.85 28.73 -6.73
CA VAL A 211 54.17 28.08 -6.85
C VAL A 211 54.94 28.61 -8.06
N LYS A 212 54.26 28.82 -9.19
CA LYS A 212 54.88 29.41 -10.40
C LYS A 212 55.32 30.85 -10.15
N ALA A 213 54.48 31.67 -9.50
CA ALA A 213 54.84 33.04 -9.13
C ALA A 213 56.05 33.08 -8.17
N LEU A 214 56.10 32.21 -7.16
CA LEU A 214 57.22 32.12 -6.22
C LEU A 214 58.54 31.74 -6.92
N LYS A 215 58.50 30.85 -7.91
CA LYS A 215 59.69 30.50 -8.70
C LYS A 215 60.22 31.69 -9.49
N ILE A 216 59.34 32.46 -10.14
CA ILE A 216 59.74 33.65 -10.90
C ILE A 216 60.29 34.73 -9.95
N LEU A 217 59.63 34.97 -8.81
CA LEU A 217 60.13 35.91 -7.79
C LEU A 217 61.49 35.49 -7.23
N LYS A 218 61.70 34.20 -6.98
CA LYS A 218 62.99 33.68 -6.54
C LYS A 218 64.08 33.95 -7.58
N ASN A 219 63.80 33.72 -8.87
CA ASN A 219 64.74 34.00 -9.97
C ASN A 219 65.15 35.48 -10.04
N ILE A 220 64.17 36.38 -9.88
CA ILE A 220 64.42 37.82 -9.84
C ILE A 220 65.33 38.17 -8.65
N ILE A 221 65.01 37.67 -7.44
CA ILE A 221 65.79 37.96 -6.23
C ILE A 221 67.23 37.45 -6.37
N GLU A 222 67.44 36.24 -6.88
CA GLU A 222 68.78 35.63 -7.03
C GLU A 222 69.66 36.36 -8.06
N ASN A 223 69.06 37.02 -9.06
CA ASN A 223 69.81 37.67 -10.15
C ASN A 223 69.70 39.20 -10.14
N CYS A 224 69.02 39.80 -9.17
CA CYS A 224 68.78 41.25 -9.08
C CYS A 224 70.08 42.08 -9.07
N GLU A 225 71.17 41.51 -8.56
CA GLU A 225 72.48 42.17 -8.49
C GLU A 225 73.23 42.17 -9.83
N ASN A 226 72.86 41.28 -10.77
CA ASN A 226 73.54 41.10 -12.07
C ASN A 226 73.06 42.06 -13.17
N LYS A 227 72.15 43.01 -12.87
CA LYS A 227 71.52 43.93 -13.85
C LYS A 227 70.83 43.22 -15.03
N ASP A 228 70.31 42.02 -14.83
CA ASP A 228 69.56 41.30 -15.86
C ASP A 228 68.23 42.00 -16.21
N ASP A 229 67.78 41.86 -17.46
CA ASP A 229 66.47 42.38 -17.91
C ASP A 229 65.34 41.41 -17.52
N PHE A 230 64.63 41.72 -16.43
CA PHE A 230 63.51 40.93 -15.92
C PHE A 230 62.15 41.27 -16.58
N LYS A 231 62.12 41.98 -17.70
CA LYS A 231 60.88 42.45 -18.33
C LYS A 231 59.89 41.32 -18.65
N ASP A 232 60.38 40.17 -19.09
CA ASP A 232 59.54 39.01 -19.41
C ASP A 232 59.03 38.28 -18.15
N ASP A 233 59.88 38.11 -17.14
CA ASP A 233 59.52 37.56 -15.83
C ASP A 233 58.45 38.41 -15.13
N ILE A 234 58.59 39.75 -15.16
CA ILE A 234 57.61 40.70 -14.62
C ILE A 234 56.31 40.66 -15.44
N LYS A 235 56.37 40.50 -16.76
CA LYS A 235 55.19 40.37 -17.63
C LYS A 235 54.42 39.08 -17.33
N GLU A 236 55.13 37.99 -17.06
CA GLU A 236 54.53 36.72 -16.68
C GLU A 236 53.93 36.75 -15.28
N LEU A 237 54.61 37.35 -14.29
CA LEU A 237 54.03 37.62 -12.97
C LEU A 237 52.74 38.45 -13.08
N LYS A 238 52.76 39.53 -13.87
CA LYS A 238 51.56 40.35 -14.13
C LYS A 238 50.42 39.52 -14.73
N LYS A 239 50.70 38.59 -15.65
CA LYS A 239 49.66 37.70 -16.19
C LYS A 239 49.11 36.73 -15.14
N ILE A 240 49.96 36.20 -14.26
CA ILE A 240 49.56 35.28 -13.19
C ILE A 240 48.67 36.01 -12.16
N PHE A 241 49.01 37.24 -11.80
CA PHE A 241 48.25 38.05 -10.84
C PHE A 241 47.05 38.79 -11.46
N LYS A 242 46.97 38.94 -12.80
CA LYS A 242 45.84 39.57 -13.50
C LYS A 242 44.69 38.63 -13.90
N GLY A 243 44.74 37.33 -13.58
CA GLY A 243 43.61 36.42 -13.85
C GLY A 243 43.13 35.74 -12.57
N ASP A 244 41.94 35.99 -12.03
CA ASP A 244 40.74 36.73 -12.51
C ASP A 244 40.56 38.07 -11.78
#